data_AF-A0A251RJQ0-F1
#
_entry.id   AF-A0A251RJQ0-F1
#
_cell.length_a   1.000
_cell.length_b   1.000
_cell.length_c   1.000
_cell.angle_alpha   90.00
_cell.angle_beta   90.00
_cell.angle_gamma   90.00
#
_symmetry.space_group_name_H-M   'P 1'
#
loop_
_entity.id
_entity.type
_entity.pdbx_description
1 polymer ?
#
loop_
_entity_poly.entity_id
_entity_poly.type
_entity_poly.pdbx_seq_one_letter_code
_entity_poly.pdbx_strand_id
1 'polypeptide(L)'
;MENAEGKDINARNYVENLKKQSGYGVSTLCLVYNATGDTIRLVASKDWYGNIGRAPYPTQIANGQWGAFLHVIKTSGMATGGSVAAVAYRGKNNNGNNCDWLLGWRNPWNGPLSTSTNKVYTEIREARHYEPAGVWPGVYNSLVGSGVCSSGTWNGCFSTISSGCSITKLHESTLIVTMLYFG
;
A
#
# COMPACT_ATOMS: atom_id res chain seq x y z
N MET A 1 -14.95 -0.20 14.07
CA MET A 1 -15.38 -1.60 13.86
C MET A 1 -14.65 -2.12 12.62
N GLU A 2 -13.43 -2.60 12.80
CA GLU A 2 -12.59 -3.12 11.69
C GLU A 2 -12.99 -4.55 11.29
N ASN A 3 -13.88 -5.19 12.09
CA ASN A 3 -14.29 -6.60 12.01
C ASN A 3 -15.75 -6.80 11.58
N ALA A 4 -16.35 -5.86 10.85
CA ALA A 4 -17.72 -6.05 10.37
C ALA A 4 -17.76 -7.11 9.25
N GLU A 5 -18.40 -8.26 9.53
CA GLU A 5 -18.91 -9.23 8.55
C GLU A 5 -17.86 -10.07 7.76
N GLY A 6 -16.66 -10.31 8.30
CA GLY A 6 -15.67 -11.20 7.67
C GLY A 6 -15.08 -10.69 6.35
N LYS A 7 -15.28 -9.40 6.05
CA LYS A 7 -14.76 -8.74 4.84
C LYS A 7 -13.23 -8.67 4.82
N ASP A 8 -12.62 -8.53 5.99
CA ASP A 8 -11.17 -8.63 6.21
C ASP A 8 -10.64 -10.02 5.83
N ILE A 9 -11.34 -11.08 6.25
CA ILE A 9 -11.01 -12.47 5.91
C ILE A 9 -11.13 -12.69 4.40
N ASN A 10 -12.19 -12.19 3.77
CA ASN A 10 -12.37 -12.30 2.32
C ASN A 10 -11.28 -11.57 1.53
N ALA A 11 -10.94 -10.34 1.93
CA ALA A 11 -9.86 -9.58 1.32
C ALA A 11 -8.49 -10.26 1.47
N ARG A 12 -8.21 -10.81 2.66
CA ARG A 12 -7.02 -11.61 2.92
C ARG A 12 -6.98 -12.88 2.05
N ASN A 13 -8.04 -13.68 2.06
CA ASN A 13 -8.15 -14.89 1.25
C ASN A 13 -7.97 -14.59 -0.25
N TYR A 14 -8.54 -13.48 -0.72
CA TYR A 14 -8.38 -13.04 -2.11
C TYR A 14 -6.91 -12.79 -2.46
N VAL A 15 -6.19 -11.99 -1.67
CA VAL A 15 -4.78 -11.67 -1.97
C VAL A 15 -3.85 -12.88 -1.77
N GLU A 16 -4.15 -13.77 -0.81
CA GLU A 16 -3.44 -15.04 -0.64
C GLU A 16 -3.65 -15.97 -1.84
N ASN A 17 -4.85 -16.01 -2.42
CA ASN A 17 -5.11 -16.76 -3.64
C ASN A 17 -4.38 -16.16 -4.86
N LEU A 18 -4.28 -14.82 -4.96
CA LEU A 18 -3.44 -14.17 -5.97
C LEU A 18 -1.96 -14.57 -5.80
N LYS A 19 -1.47 -14.67 -4.56
CA LYS A 19 -0.11 -15.10 -4.27
C LYS A 19 0.13 -16.55 -4.72
N LYS A 20 -0.76 -17.48 -4.38
CA LYS A 20 -0.67 -18.89 -4.84
C LYS A 20 -0.54 -19.01 -6.36
N GLN A 21 -1.20 -18.13 -7.11
CA GLN A 21 -1.14 -18.10 -8.59
C GLN A 21 0.08 -17.38 -9.18
N SER A 22 0.86 -16.67 -8.36
CA SER A 22 1.99 -15.83 -8.81
C SER A 22 3.35 -16.52 -8.67
N GLY A 23 3.39 -17.68 -8.00
CA GLY A 23 4.60 -18.50 -7.88
C GLY A 23 5.64 -17.96 -6.88
N TYR A 24 6.87 -18.46 -7.02
CA TYR A 24 7.99 -18.12 -6.15
C TYR A 24 8.55 -16.73 -6.45
N GLY A 25 8.79 -15.95 -5.40
CA GLY A 25 9.30 -14.59 -5.53
C GLY A 25 8.89 -13.70 -4.36
N VAL A 26 9.59 -12.59 -4.18
CA VAL A 26 9.21 -11.55 -3.22
C VAL A 26 7.90 -10.91 -3.67
N SER A 27 6.96 -10.81 -2.74
CA SER A 27 5.66 -10.20 -2.98
C SER A 27 5.15 -9.48 -1.75
N THR A 28 4.39 -8.42 -1.99
CA THR A 28 3.69 -7.66 -0.96
C THR A 28 2.19 -7.87 -1.13
N LEU A 29 1.59 -8.50 -0.13
CA LEU A 29 0.14 -8.68 -0.03
C LEU A 29 -0.42 -7.39 0.57
N CYS A 30 -1.21 -6.64 -0.20
CA CYS A 30 -1.70 -5.33 0.21
C CYS A 30 -3.19 -5.39 0.55
N LEU A 31 -3.53 -4.94 1.74
CA LEU A 31 -4.90 -4.78 2.23
C LEU A 31 -5.13 -3.32 2.63
N VAL A 32 -6.16 -2.71 2.05
CA VAL A 32 -6.50 -1.29 2.27
C VAL A 32 -7.94 -1.19 2.76
N TYR A 33 -8.11 -0.84 4.02
CA TYR A 33 -9.42 -0.57 4.60
C TYR A 33 -9.77 0.92 4.47
N ASN A 34 -10.94 1.19 3.92
CA ASN A 34 -11.49 2.52 3.83
C ASN A 34 -12.52 2.76 4.95
N ALA A 35 -12.18 3.60 5.93
CA ALA A 35 -13.13 4.14 6.92
C ALA A 35 -13.22 5.68 6.84
N THR A 36 -13.19 6.18 5.61
CA THR A 36 -13.28 7.61 5.28
C THR A 36 -14.72 8.08 5.05
N GLY A 37 -15.74 7.36 5.51
CA GLY A 37 -17.15 7.80 5.39
C GLY A 37 -17.73 7.83 3.95
N ASP A 38 -16.90 7.86 2.91
CA ASP A 38 -17.25 7.89 1.49
C ASP A 38 -16.32 6.96 0.68
N THR A 39 -16.58 6.80 -0.62
CA THR A 39 -15.76 6.01 -1.55
C THR A 39 -14.49 6.75 -1.93
N ILE A 40 -13.34 6.10 -1.72
CA ILE A 40 -12.05 6.58 -2.24
C ILE A 40 -11.77 6.00 -3.64
N ARG A 41 -11.05 6.76 -4.47
CA ARG A 41 -10.73 6.39 -5.86
C ARG A 41 -9.24 6.47 -6.14
N LEU A 42 -8.70 5.49 -6.84
CA LEU A 42 -7.30 5.51 -7.27
C LEU A 42 -7.06 6.70 -8.21
N VAL A 43 -6.05 7.52 -7.94
CA VAL A 43 -5.70 8.69 -8.77
C VAL A 43 -4.29 8.64 -9.32
N ALA A 44 -3.37 7.93 -8.65
CA ALA A 44 -2.02 7.74 -9.15
C ALA A 44 -1.40 6.45 -8.59
N SER A 45 -0.43 5.90 -9.31
CA SER A 45 0.41 4.80 -8.83
C SER A 45 1.82 4.93 -9.39
N LYS A 46 2.78 4.33 -8.70
CA LYS A 46 4.18 4.29 -9.11
C LYS A 46 4.82 2.98 -8.71
N ASP A 47 5.32 2.25 -9.69
CA ASP A 47 6.16 1.07 -9.48
C ASP A 47 7.62 1.48 -9.69
N TRP A 48 8.41 1.45 -8.62
CA TRP A 48 9.87 1.66 -8.71
C TRP A 48 10.60 0.35 -8.98
N TYR A 49 10.21 -0.72 -8.30
CA TYR A 49 10.74 -2.07 -8.48
C TYR A 49 9.64 -3.09 -8.36
N GLY A 50 9.61 -4.06 -9.27
CA GLY A 50 8.50 -5.02 -9.36
C GLY A 50 7.37 -4.49 -10.23
N ASN A 51 6.20 -5.11 -10.14
CA ASN A 51 4.99 -4.70 -10.81
C ASN A 51 3.74 -5.22 -10.08
N ILE A 52 2.61 -4.58 -10.36
CA ILE A 52 1.29 -5.11 -10.01
C ILE A 52 1.12 -6.54 -10.51
N GLY A 53 0.61 -7.43 -9.66
CA GLY A 53 0.35 -8.82 -9.97
C GLY A 53 -0.83 -9.02 -10.93
N ARG A 54 -1.43 -10.20 -10.90
CA ARG A 54 -2.52 -10.57 -11.83
C ARG A 54 -3.77 -9.68 -11.75
N ALA A 55 -4.01 -9.06 -10.60
CA ALA A 55 -5.15 -8.17 -10.38
C ALA A 55 -4.68 -6.71 -10.33
N PRO A 56 -5.38 -5.77 -10.99
CA PRO A 56 -5.02 -4.36 -10.94
C PRO A 56 -5.21 -3.78 -9.53
N TYR A 57 -4.66 -2.60 -9.30
CA TYR A 57 -5.02 -1.82 -8.11
C TYR A 57 -6.54 -1.56 -8.10
N PRO A 58 -7.22 -1.69 -6.95
CA PRO A 58 -8.63 -1.32 -6.82
C PRO A 58 -8.84 0.12 -7.27
N THR A 59 -9.69 0.34 -8.26
CA THR A 59 -9.96 1.70 -8.76
C THR A 59 -10.87 2.48 -7.83
N GLN A 60 -11.69 1.77 -7.03
CA GLN A 60 -12.58 2.34 -6.03
C GLN A 60 -12.63 1.41 -4.81
N ILE A 61 -12.70 2.00 -3.61
CA ILE A 61 -12.93 1.27 -2.36
C ILE A 61 -14.01 2.04 -1.61
N ALA A 62 -15.19 1.43 -1.44
CA ALA A 62 -16.30 2.07 -0.73
C ALA A 62 -16.03 2.15 0.79
N ASN A 63 -16.73 3.05 1.48
CA ASN A 63 -16.64 3.15 2.93
C ASN A 63 -17.00 1.82 3.62
N GLY A 64 -16.23 1.44 4.63
CA GLY A 64 -16.33 0.16 5.33
C GLY A 64 -15.91 -1.06 4.51
N GLN A 65 -15.31 -0.89 3.33
CA GLN A 65 -14.83 -1.98 2.49
C GLN A 65 -13.30 -2.08 2.48
N TRP A 66 -12.83 -3.25 2.03
CA TRP A 66 -11.41 -3.56 1.84
C TRP A 66 -11.08 -3.61 0.35
N GLY A 67 -10.05 -2.88 -0.06
CA GLY A 67 -9.32 -3.14 -1.29
C GLY A 67 -8.19 -4.14 -1.03
N ALA A 68 -7.95 -5.04 -1.97
CA ALA A 68 -6.87 -6.01 -1.86
C ALA A 68 -6.16 -6.19 -3.21
N PHE A 69 -4.83 -6.22 -3.20
CA PHE A 69 -4.01 -6.43 -4.39
C PHE A 69 -2.65 -7.02 -4.04
N LEU A 70 -2.00 -7.62 -5.03
CA LEU A 70 -0.68 -8.23 -4.89
C LEU A 70 0.33 -7.45 -5.72
N HIS A 71 1.43 -7.01 -5.12
CA HIS A 71 2.56 -6.46 -5.85
C HIS A 71 3.72 -7.44 -5.79
N VAL A 72 4.34 -7.74 -6.94
CA VAL A 72 5.33 -8.82 -7.06
C VAL A 72 6.65 -8.31 -7.59
N ILE A 73 7.74 -8.99 -7.23
CA ILE A 73 9.03 -8.79 -7.88
C ILE A 73 8.91 -9.12 -9.37
N LYS A 74 9.60 -8.36 -10.20
CA LYS A 74 9.73 -8.66 -11.62
C LYS A 74 10.68 -9.85 -11.78
N THR A 75 10.20 -10.95 -12.35
CA THR A 75 10.98 -12.17 -12.56
C THR A 75 11.83 -12.15 -13.83
N SER A 76 11.76 -11.08 -14.64
CA SER A 76 12.54 -10.92 -15.87
C SER A 76 13.59 -9.80 -15.77
N GLY A 77 14.85 -10.18 -15.99
CA GLY A 77 16.02 -9.28 -16.02
C GLY A 77 16.73 -9.13 -14.66
N MET A 78 17.91 -8.51 -14.68
CA MET A 78 18.79 -8.24 -13.52
C MET A 78 18.20 -7.28 -12.45
N ALA A 79 16.92 -6.92 -12.53
CA ALA A 79 16.28 -5.98 -11.61
C ALA A 79 15.78 -6.67 -10.33
N THR A 80 16.70 -7.14 -9.49
CA THR A 80 16.43 -7.79 -8.19
C THR A 80 16.09 -6.78 -7.07
N GLY A 81 15.17 -5.84 -7.34
CA GLY A 81 14.82 -4.76 -6.39
C GLY A 81 13.76 -5.13 -5.34
N GLY A 82 13.10 -6.28 -5.49
CA GLY A 82 11.95 -6.67 -4.67
C GLY A 82 10.63 -6.07 -5.15
N SER A 83 9.73 -5.79 -4.22
CA SER A 83 8.42 -5.18 -4.42
C SER A 83 8.43 -3.78 -3.78
N VAL A 84 8.52 -2.74 -4.62
CA VAL A 84 8.62 -1.35 -4.18
C VAL A 84 7.75 -0.47 -5.05
N ALA A 85 6.65 0.02 -4.47
CA ALA A 85 5.65 0.78 -5.19
C ALA A 85 4.84 1.66 -4.22
N ALA A 86 4.04 2.55 -4.80
CA ALA A 86 3.09 3.37 -4.08
C ALA A 86 1.80 3.58 -4.88
N VAL A 87 0.70 3.80 -4.18
CA VAL A 87 -0.60 4.18 -4.74
C VAL A 87 -1.15 5.39 -4.01
N ALA A 88 -1.86 6.25 -4.73
CA ALA A 88 -2.57 7.39 -4.16
C ALA A 88 -4.07 7.25 -4.40
N TYR A 89 -4.86 7.37 -3.34
CA TYR A 89 -6.32 7.36 -3.38
C TYR A 89 -6.88 8.73 -3.01
N ARG A 90 -7.87 9.21 -3.76
CA ARG A 90 -8.60 10.45 -3.49
C ARG A 90 -9.94 10.18 -2.85
N GLY A 91 -10.28 10.95 -1.82
CA GLY A 91 -11.58 10.96 -1.14
C GLY A 91 -11.85 12.34 -0.54
N LYS A 92 -12.89 12.47 0.28
CA LYS A 92 -13.33 13.75 0.85
C LYS A 92 -13.35 13.73 2.36
N ASN A 93 -12.64 14.67 3.01
CA ASN A 93 -12.66 14.84 4.45
C ASN A 93 -14.04 15.27 5.00
N ASN A 94 -14.16 15.39 6.33
CA ASN A 94 -15.40 15.80 7.01
C ASN A 94 -15.95 17.17 6.56
N ASN A 95 -15.10 18.04 6.00
CA ASN A 95 -15.49 19.35 5.47
C ASN A 95 -15.87 19.27 3.98
N GLY A 96 -15.91 18.08 3.38
CA GLY A 96 -16.16 17.86 1.95
C GLY A 96 -14.96 18.18 1.04
N ASN A 97 -13.80 18.52 1.59
CA ASN A 97 -12.59 18.84 0.83
C ASN A 97 -11.87 17.58 0.38
N ASN A 98 -11.35 17.60 -0.85
CA ASN A 98 -10.61 16.46 -1.38
C ASN A 98 -9.23 16.30 -0.70
N CYS A 99 -8.93 15.07 -0.26
CA CYS A 99 -7.64 14.61 0.25
C CYS A 99 -7.10 13.50 -0.68
N ASP A 100 -5.81 13.50 -0.94
CA ASP A 100 -5.09 12.39 -1.57
C ASP A 100 -4.25 11.64 -0.52
N TRP A 101 -4.58 10.37 -0.26
CA TRP A 101 -3.86 9.45 0.62
C TRP A 101 -2.84 8.64 -0.17
N LEU A 102 -1.55 8.84 0.10
CA LEU A 102 -0.47 8.04 -0.45
C LEU A 102 -0.18 6.83 0.44
N LEU A 103 -0.04 5.67 -0.18
CA LEU A 103 0.36 4.42 0.46
C LEU A 103 1.57 3.86 -0.28
N GLY A 104 2.74 3.92 0.35
CA GLY A 104 3.99 3.40 -0.19
C GLY A 104 4.51 2.20 0.60
N TRP A 105 5.11 1.24 -0.11
CA TRP A 105 5.74 0.08 0.49
C TRP A 105 7.07 -0.24 -0.20
N ARG A 106 7.98 -0.81 0.58
CA ARG A 106 9.25 -1.36 0.15
C ARG A 106 9.46 -2.70 0.83
N ASN A 107 9.36 -3.77 0.04
CA ASN A 107 9.73 -5.13 0.42
C ASN A 107 10.91 -5.57 -0.48
N PRO A 108 12.16 -5.35 -0.05
CA PRO A 108 13.34 -5.60 -0.85
C PRO A 108 13.61 -7.10 -1.03
N TRP A 109 14.25 -7.49 -2.14
CA TRP A 109 14.80 -8.84 -2.27
C TRP A 109 16.09 -8.97 -1.47
N ASN A 110 16.07 -9.86 -0.47
CA ASN A 110 17.25 -10.12 0.36
C ASN A 110 18.15 -11.18 -0.30
N GLY A 111 19.27 -10.74 -0.87
CA GLY A 111 20.42 -11.61 -1.12
C GLY A 111 21.17 -11.96 0.18
N PRO A 112 22.18 -12.85 0.13
CA PRO A 112 22.86 -13.44 1.32
C PRO A 112 23.53 -12.45 2.29
N LEU A 113 23.55 -11.15 1.99
CA LEU A 113 24.23 -10.10 2.75
C LEU A 113 23.30 -8.93 3.16
N SER A 114 21.98 -9.06 3.02
CA SER A 114 21.06 -7.91 3.11
C SER A 114 20.55 -7.62 4.54
N THR A 115 20.78 -6.40 5.02
CA THR A 115 20.16 -5.76 6.20
C THR A 115 18.83 -5.05 5.86
N SER A 116 18.28 -5.27 4.67
CA SER A 116 17.17 -4.48 4.16
C SER A 116 15.85 -4.91 4.80
N THR A 117 15.36 -4.10 5.74
CA THR A 117 14.05 -4.27 6.36
C THR A 117 12.93 -3.80 5.43
N ASN A 118 11.74 -4.36 5.65
CA ASN A 118 10.51 -3.84 5.07
C ASN A 118 10.29 -2.41 5.54
N LYS A 119 9.80 -1.56 4.64
CA LYS A 119 9.46 -0.18 4.95
C LYS A 119 8.11 0.18 4.37
N VAL A 120 7.42 1.06 5.06
CA VAL A 120 6.11 1.58 4.65
C VAL A 120 6.05 3.06 4.91
N TYR A 121 5.30 3.78 4.09
CA TYR A 121 5.16 5.21 4.19
C TYR A 121 3.74 5.62 3.81
N THR A 122 3.15 6.50 4.61
CA THR A 122 1.92 7.18 4.25
C THR A 122 2.07 8.67 4.44
N GLU A 123 1.45 9.43 3.56
CA GLU A 123 1.27 10.86 3.74
C GLU A 123 -0.04 11.28 3.06
N ILE A 124 -0.58 12.41 3.53
CA ILE A 124 -1.85 12.94 3.02
C ILE A 124 -1.59 14.36 2.53
N ARG A 125 -2.10 14.67 1.33
CA ARG A 125 -1.90 15.94 0.64
C ARG A 125 -3.19 16.41 -0.01
N GLU A 126 -3.15 17.62 -0.53
CA GLU A 126 -4.20 18.19 -1.36
C GLU A 126 -4.48 17.33 -2.60
N ALA A 127 -5.68 17.49 -3.15
CA ALA A 127 -6.04 16.85 -4.40
C ALA A 127 -5.02 17.18 -5.50
N ARG A 128 -4.69 16.16 -6.28
CA ARG A 128 -3.83 16.20 -7.48
C ARG A 128 -2.35 16.28 -7.18
N HIS A 129 -1.96 16.16 -5.91
CA HIS A 129 -0.56 16.21 -5.49
C HIS A 129 0.31 15.13 -6.18
N TYR A 130 -0.23 13.93 -6.40
CA TYR A 130 0.54 12.79 -6.95
C TYR A 130 0.42 12.58 -8.47
N GLU A 131 -0.32 13.45 -9.17
CA GLU A 131 -0.45 13.40 -10.63
C GLU A 131 0.85 13.83 -11.36
N PRO A 132 1.59 14.86 -10.91
CA PRO A 132 2.84 15.27 -11.55
C PRO A 132 3.97 14.24 -11.33
N ALA A 133 4.76 13.96 -12.36
CA ALA A 133 5.86 12.99 -12.26
C ALA A 133 6.98 13.42 -11.28
N GLY A 134 7.14 14.72 -11.01
CA GLY A 134 8.21 15.29 -10.19
C GLY A 134 8.11 15.02 -8.69
N VAL A 135 6.96 14.53 -8.20
CA VAL A 135 6.75 14.26 -6.75
C VAL A 135 7.32 12.92 -6.30
N TRP A 136 7.39 11.94 -7.20
CA TRP A 136 7.77 10.57 -6.89
C TRP A 136 9.20 10.37 -6.35
N PRO A 137 10.22 11.14 -6.78
CA PRO A 137 11.54 11.08 -6.15
C PRO A 137 11.51 11.46 -4.67
N GLY A 138 10.72 12.48 -4.30
CA GLY A 138 10.53 12.88 -2.91
C GLY A 138 9.86 11.79 -2.09
N VAL A 139 8.77 11.22 -2.63
CA VAL A 139 8.06 10.09 -2.02
C VAL A 139 9.00 8.90 -1.80
N TYR A 140 9.83 8.56 -2.78
CA TYR A 140 10.76 7.45 -2.68
C TYR A 140 11.78 7.66 -1.55
N ASN A 141 12.32 8.88 -1.42
CA ASN A 141 13.26 9.21 -0.35
C ASN A 141 12.62 9.08 1.03
N SER A 142 11.38 9.57 1.19
CA SER A 142 10.60 9.40 2.42
C SER A 142 10.37 7.92 2.76
N LEU A 143 10.02 7.11 1.75
CA LEU A 143 9.82 5.66 1.91
C LEU A 143 11.11 4.91 2.27
N VAL A 144 12.26 5.29 1.71
CA VAL A 144 13.55 4.69 2.09
C VAL A 144 13.96 5.09 3.51
N GLY A 145 13.62 6.31 3.94
CA GLY A 145 13.84 6.80 5.29
C GLY A 145 12.89 6.25 6.36
N SER A 146 11.79 5.61 5.97
CA SER A 146 10.73 5.20 6.90
C SER A 146 11.00 3.87 7.63
N GLY A 147 10.08 3.50 8.53
CA GLY A 147 10.09 2.26 9.28
C GLY A 147 9.05 1.24 8.79
N VAL A 148 8.80 0.21 9.61
CA VAL A 148 7.79 -0.84 9.36
C VAL A 148 6.35 -0.40 9.65
N CYS A 149 6.19 0.78 10.27
CA CYS A 149 4.92 1.44 10.50
C CYS A 149 5.06 2.92 10.16
N SER A 150 3.99 3.52 9.64
CA SER A 150 3.91 4.95 9.36
C SER A 150 2.47 5.41 9.54
N SER A 151 2.28 6.60 10.07
CA SER A 151 0.97 7.24 10.16
C SER A 151 1.09 8.71 9.77
N GLY A 152 -0.03 9.29 9.35
CA GLY A 152 -0.08 10.68 8.91
C GLY A 152 -1.45 11.28 9.18
N THR A 153 -1.46 12.54 9.59
CA THR A 153 -2.64 13.38 9.71
C THR A 153 -2.48 14.62 8.84
N TRP A 154 -3.54 15.01 8.14
CA TRP A 154 -3.56 16.27 7.40
C TRP A 154 -5.01 16.67 7.13
N ASN A 155 -5.37 17.93 7.39
CA ASN A 155 -6.69 18.47 7.04
C ASN A 155 -7.88 17.59 7.51
N GLY A 156 -7.83 17.06 8.73
CA GLY A 156 -8.85 16.16 9.29
C GLY A 156 -8.83 14.72 8.75
N CYS A 157 -7.99 14.42 7.75
CA CYS A 157 -7.76 13.08 7.21
C CYS A 157 -6.69 12.34 8.04
N PHE A 158 -6.84 11.04 8.24
CA PHE A 158 -5.84 10.17 8.86
C PHE A 158 -5.54 8.93 8.00
N SER A 159 -4.29 8.48 8.12
CA SER A 159 -3.82 7.24 7.53
C SER A 159 -2.86 6.56 8.49
N THR A 160 -2.96 5.24 8.56
CA THR A 160 -1.91 4.40 9.11
C THR A 160 -1.62 3.27 8.14
N ILE A 161 -0.35 2.92 8.04
CA ILE A 161 0.17 1.82 7.23
C ILE A 161 1.19 1.06 8.08
N SER A 162 1.08 -0.26 8.05
CA SER A 162 2.02 -1.14 8.74
C SER A 162 2.35 -2.34 7.87
N SER A 163 3.61 -2.75 7.88
CA SER A 163 4.04 -4.04 7.37
C SER A 163 4.17 -4.99 8.55
N GLY A 164 3.37 -6.05 8.57
CA GLY A 164 3.42 -7.10 9.59
C GLY A 164 4.81 -7.75 9.63
N CYS A 165 5.42 -7.78 10.82
CA CYS A 165 6.67 -8.45 11.10
C CYS A 165 6.46 -9.98 11.07
N SER A 166 6.46 -10.56 9.88
CA SER A 166 6.60 -12.01 9.73
C SER A 166 8.08 -12.36 9.86
N ILE A 167 8.51 -12.60 11.10
CA ILE A 167 9.65 -13.48 11.40
C ILE A 167 9.26 -14.93 11.06
N THR A 168 9.03 -15.19 9.79
CA THR A 168 9.08 -16.52 9.21
C THR A 168 9.92 -16.40 7.95
N LYS A 169 11.05 -17.12 7.96
CA LYS A 169 12.07 -17.10 6.92
C LYS A 169 11.42 -17.17 5.53
N LEU A 170 11.83 -16.20 4.70
CA LEU A 170 11.81 -16.17 3.23
C LEU A 170 10.55 -15.56 2.54
N HIS A 171 10.67 -14.25 2.23
CA HIS A 171 10.14 -13.54 1.05
C HIS A 171 8.72 -12.92 1.00
N GLU A 172 7.95 -12.88 2.10
CA GLU A 172 6.57 -12.36 2.05
C GLU A 172 6.31 -11.28 3.12
N SER A 173 5.64 -10.18 2.73
CA SER A 173 5.22 -9.10 3.64
C SER A 173 3.74 -8.79 3.46
N THR A 174 2.98 -8.76 4.57
CA THR A 174 1.59 -8.29 4.56
C THR A 174 1.55 -6.82 4.96
N LEU A 175 0.95 -6.00 4.10
CA LEU A 175 0.71 -4.58 4.30
C LEU A 175 -0.75 -4.38 4.73
N ILE A 176 -0.95 -3.78 5.90
CA ILE A 176 -2.28 -3.37 6.38
C ILE A 176 -2.31 -1.85 6.42
N VAL A 177 -3.25 -1.29 5.68
CA VAL A 177 -3.56 0.14 5.68
C VAL A 177 -4.94 0.34 6.26
N THR A 178 -5.02 1.22 7.25
CA THR A 178 -6.28 1.70 7.79
C THR A 178 -6.35 3.21 7.53
N MET A 179 -7.29 3.65 6.70
CA MET A 179 -7.59 5.07 6.53
C MET A 179 -8.76 5.45 7.43
N LEU A 180 -8.57 6.45 8.30
CA LEU A 180 -9.59 6.90 9.23
C LEU A 180 -9.83 8.41 9.08
N TYR A 181 -10.89 8.86 9.72
CA TYR A 181 -11.03 10.25 10.13
C TYR A 181 -10.87 10.42 11.63
N PHE A 182 -10.43 11.60 12.04
CA PHE A 182 -10.63 12.10 13.39
C PHE A 182 -11.74 13.14 13.35
N GLY A 183 -12.76 12.92 14.17
CA GLY A 183 -13.80 13.92 14.46
C GLY A 183 -13.26 15.02 15.36
#